data_AF-A0A3N5W6F2-F1
#
_entry.id   AF-A0A3N5W6F2-F1
#
_cell.length_a   1.000
_cell.length_b   1.000
_cell.length_c   1.000
_cell.angle_alpha   90.00
_cell.angle_beta   90.00
_cell.angle_gamma   90.00
#
_symmetry.space_group_name_H-M   'P 1'
#
loop_
_entity.id
_entity.type
_entity.pdbx_description
1 polymer ?
#
loop_
_entity_poly.entity_id
_entity_poly.type
_entity_poly.pdbx_seq_one_letter_code
_entity_poly.pdbx_strand_id
1 'polypeptide(L)'
;MEEEVLDPIPGIRYSWEEGLLIEGPKGNFKPKVGGKFMADAGKIDADGTMQNALPGIENEKGGGVFRYLMPYVLGSYSDFLDFKFEMDFANIREIKDVWIDFRKAPYLGHLKIGHFGQPMSLEDQTSSRDRTFMEAALPVLAFPPGNDIGVMAVNTALGERMTWAAGVFMITGSFSDTGEARDRLTERLGTSLAGRITYLPWYDSEGRYLLHLGLSYNRQFIDAGRSDSQIRFSARPET
;
A
#
# COMPACT_ATOMS: atom_id res chain seq x y z
N MET A 1 -17.79 -23.00 14.51
CA MET A 1 -17.33 -23.46 15.83
C MET A 1 -15.86 -23.11 15.89
N GLU A 2 -15.54 -22.02 16.59
CA GLU A 2 -14.19 -21.50 16.75
C GLU A 2 -13.35 -22.44 17.62
N GLU A 3 -12.12 -22.72 17.20
CA GLU A 3 -11.14 -23.41 18.02
C GLU A 3 -10.26 -22.33 18.70
N GLU A 4 -10.84 -21.59 19.64
CA GLU A 4 -10.06 -20.75 20.57
C GLU A 4 -9.25 -21.67 21.49
N VAL A 5 -7.95 -21.77 21.25
CA VAL A 5 -7.04 -22.49 22.14
C VAL A 5 -6.63 -21.54 23.26
N LEU A 6 -7.17 -21.75 24.46
CA LEU A 6 -6.68 -21.16 25.71
C LEU A 6 -5.45 -21.93 26.19
N ASP A 7 -4.23 -21.35 26.11
CA ASP A 7 -3.01 -21.94 26.71
C ASP A 7 -1.83 -20.91 26.71
N PRO A 8 -0.60 -21.21 27.21
CA PRO A 8 -0.14 -21.61 28.54
C PRO A 8 0.32 -20.42 29.43
N ILE A 9 0.12 -19.18 28.96
CA ILE A 9 0.40 -17.94 29.70
C ILE A 9 -0.96 -17.34 30.13
N PRO A 10 -1.21 -17.09 31.43
CA PRO A 10 -2.51 -16.68 31.91
C PRO A 10 -3.08 -15.45 31.18
N GLY A 11 -4.24 -15.61 30.54
CA GLY A 11 -5.04 -14.52 29.98
C GLY A 11 -4.78 -14.16 28.52
N ILE A 12 -3.84 -14.78 27.82
CA ILE A 12 -3.62 -14.53 26.38
C ILE A 12 -4.53 -15.42 25.54
N ARG A 13 -5.11 -14.88 24.46
CA ARG A 13 -5.88 -15.64 23.46
C ARG A 13 -5.17 -15.65 22.10
N TYR A 14 -5.37 -16.74 21.36
CA TYR A 14 -4.79 -16.93 20.03
C TYR A 14 -5.85 -17.37 19.02
N SER A 15 -5.77 -16.89 17.78
CA SER A 15 -6.58 -17.39 16.66
C SER A 15 -5.78 -17.40 15.34
N TRP A 16 -6.24 -18.19 14.36
CA TRP A 16 -5.46 -18.52 13.15
C TRP A 16 -6.14 -18.25 11.80
N GLU A 17 -7.37 -17.73 11.76
CA GLU A 17 -8.18 -17.68 10.52
C GLU A 17 -7.60 -16.85 9.36
N GLU A 18 -6.63 -15.97 9.62
CA GLU A 18 -5.91 -15.21 8.56
C GLU A 18 -4.47 -14.85 8.99
N GLY A 19 -3.83 -15.71 9.77
CA GLY A 19 -2.57 -15.43 10.46
C GLY A 19 -2.72 -15.54 11.97
N LEU A 20 -1.60 -15.42 12.69
CA LEU A 20 -1.55 -15.53 14.14
C LEU A 20 -2.02 -14.23 14.79
N LEU A 21 -3.25 -14.22 15.30
CA LEU A 21 -3.73 -13.17 16.18
C LEU A 21 -3.32 -13.50 17.62
N ILE A 22 -2.81 -12.51 18.33
CA ILE A 22 -2.51 -12.59 19.76
C ILE A 22 -3.30 -11.49 20.44
N GLU A 23 -4.11 -11.84 21.44
CA GLU A 23 -4.81 -10.87 22.28
C GLU A 23 -4.20 -10.85 23.68
N GLY A 24 -3.69 -9.69 24.10
CA GLY A 24 -3.11 -9.52 25.42
C GLY A 24 -4.13 -9.68 26.56
N PRO A 25 -3.70 -9.88 27.82
CA PRO A 25 -4.59 -10.24 28.94
C PRO A 25 -5.73 -9.27 29.26
N LYS A 26 -5.60 -8.01 28.84
CA LYS A 26 -6.60 -6.96 29.03
C LYS A 26 -7.45 -6.69 27.77
N GLY A 27 -7.29 -7.47 26.71
CA GLY A 27 -7.95 -7.25 25.42
C GLY A 27 -7.58 -5.95 24.70
N ASN A 28 -6.61 -5.21 25.22
CA ASN A 28 -6.25 -3.87 24.75
C ASN A 28 -5.04 -3.87 23.81
N PHE A 29 -4.46 -5.01 23.50
CA PHE A 29 -3.37 -5.13 22.54
C PHE A 29 -3.61 -6.37 21.69
N LYS A 30 -3.77 -6.16 20.38
CA LYS A 30 -4.19 -7.20 19.44
C LYS A 30 -3.29 -7.23 18.19
N PRO A 31 -2.01 -7.64 18.29
CA PRO A 31 -1.19 -7.86 17.12
C PRO A 31 -1.65 -9.11 16.35
N LYS A 32 -1.63 -8.99 15.03
CA LYS A 32 -1.80 -10.04 14.03
C LYS A 32 -0.50 -10.15 13.26
N VAL A 33 0.11 -11.33 13.29
CA VAL A 33 1.26 -11.68 12.46
C VAL A 33 0.75 -12.49 11.28
N GLY A 34 1.08 -12.09 10.06
CA GLY A 34 0.63 -12.78 8.86
C GLY A 34 1.63 -12.62 7.73
N GLY A 35 1.21 -13.04 6.54
CA GLY A 35 1.98 -12.80 5.33
C GLY A 35 1.14 -12.90 4.06
N LYS A 36 1.66 -12.31 3.00
CA LYS A 36 1.11 -12.39 1.64
C LYS A 36 2.17 -13.03 0.74
N PHE A 37 1.77 -14.11 0.08
CA PHE A 37 2.63 -14.91 -0.79
C PHE A 37 1.93 -15.03 -2.14
N MET A 38 2.58 -14.54 -3.20
CA MET A 38 2.07 -14.65 -4.57
C MET A 38 3.20 -15.10 -5.49
N ALA A 39 2.93 -16.11 -6.30
CA ALA A 39 3.84 -16.63 -7.29
C ALA A 39 3.13 -16.68 -8.64
N ASP A 40 3.82 -16.18 -9.66
CA ASP A 40 3.32 -16.13 -11.02
C ASP A 40 4.20 -17.00 -11.93
N ALA A 41 3.61 -17.49 -13.00
CA ALA A 41 4.33 -18.07 -14.11
C ALA A 41 3.65 -17.67 -15.41
N GLY A 42 4.46 -17.41 -16.45
CA GLY A 42 3.93 -16.98 -17.73
C GLY A 42 4.93 -17.10 -18.86
N LYS A 43 4.43 -16.94 -20.08
CA LYS A 43 5.19 -16.81 -21.31
C LYS A 43 4.58 -15.68 -22.14
N ILE A 44 5.42 -14.79 -22.64
CA ILE A 44 5.06 -13.65 -23.49
C ILE A 44 5.91 -13.74 -24.75
N ASP A 45 5.25 -13.70 -25.90
CA ASP A 45 5.90 -13.74 -27.21
C ASP A 45 5.62 -12.43 -27.96
N ALA A 46 6.66 -11.79 -28.48
CA ALA A 46 6.56 -10.59 -29.29
C ALA A 46 6.46 -10.96 -30.77
N ASP A 47 5.35 -10.61 -31.42
CA ASP A 47 5.16 -10.81 -32.85
C ASP A 47 5.98 -9.80 -33.68
N GLY A 48 6.03 -9.99 -35.00
CA GLY A 48 6.78 -9.11 -35.90
C GLY A 48 6.30 -7.65 -35.87
N THR A 49 5.02 -7.42 -35.55
CA THR A 49 4.46 -6.06 -35.39
C THR A 49 5.04 -5.38 -34.15
N MET A 50 5.07 -6.08 -33.01
CA MET A 50 5.59 -5.60 -31.74
C MET A 50 7.11 -5.38 -31.79
N GLN A 51 7.86 -6.27 -32.45
CA GLN A 51 9.31 -6.12 -32.63
C GLN A 51 9.67 -4.88 -33.47
N ASN A 52 8.87 -4.58 -34.49
CA ASN A 52 9.07 -3.37 -35.30
C ASN A 52 8.71 -2.10 -34.54
N ALA A 53 7.66 -2.14 -33.71
CA ALA A 53 7.23 -1.00 -32.91
C ALA A 53 8.14 -0.72 -31.72
N LEU A 54 8.78 -1.75 -31.15
CA LEU A 54 9.68 -1.69 -30.00
C LEU A 54 11.01 -2.41 -30.32
N PRO A 55 11.90 -1.79 -31.11
CA PRO A 55 13.17 -2.40 -31.48
C PRO A 55 14.00 -2.77 -30.24
N GLY A 56 14.40 -4.05 -30.14
CA GLY A 56 15.18 -4.57 -29.01
C GLY A 56 14.36 -5.20 -27.88
N ILE A 57 13.03 -5.32 -28.03
CA ILE A 57 12.22 -6.16 -27.13
C ILE A 57 12.59 -7.64 -27.30
N GLU A 58 12.61 -8.40 -26.20
CA GLU A 58 12.85 -9.84 -26.25
C GLU A 58 11.72 -10.55 -27.01
N ASN A 59 12.08 -11.48 -27.90
CA ASN A 59 11.10 -12.21 -28.73
C ASN A 59 10.25 -13.17 -27.92
N GLU A 60 10.83 -13.84 -26.92
CA GLU A 60 10.12 -14.71 -26.00
C GLU A 60 10.67 -14.48 -24.59
N LYS A 61 9.78 -14.17 -23.64
CA LYS A 61 10.10 -14.09 -22.21
C LYS A 61 9.21 -15.07 -21.48
N GLY A 62 9.80 -16.01 -20.75
CA GLY A 62 9.06 -16.98 -19.95
C GLY A 62 9.78 -17.31 -18.65
N GLY A 63 9.00 -17.64 -17.62
CA GLY A 63 9.55 -17.96 -16.31
C GLY A 63 8.50 -17.94 -15.21
N GLY A 64 8.93 -18.34 -14.02
CA GLY A 64 8.18 -18.16 -12.79
C GLY A 64 8.90 -17.18 -11.86
N VAL A 65 8.13 -16.33 -11.19
CA VAL A 65 8.64 -15.34 -10.22
C VAL A 65 7.77 -15.35 -8.98
N PHE A 66 8.34 -15.00 -7.83
CA PHE A 66 7.52 -14.55 -6.71
C PHE A 66 7.11 -13.11 -7.01
N ARG A 67 5.81 -12.85 -7.14
CA ARG A 67 5.31 -11.47 -7.19
C ARG A 67 5.47 -10.82 -5.81
N TYR A 68 5.04 -11.51 -4.76
CA TYR A 68 5.12 -11.02 -3.38
C TYR A 68 5.57 -12.09 -2.39
N LEU A 69 6.44 -11.67 -1.47
CA LEU A 69 6.84 -12.43 -0.30
C LEU A 69 6.86 -11.45 0.89
N MET A 70 5.69 -11.20 1.46
CA MET A 70 5.49 -10.10 2.41
C MET A 70 5.00 -10.58 3.76
N PRO A 71 5.88 -10.86 4.73
CA PRO A 71 5.46 -10.96 6.12
C PRO A 71 5.02 -9.58 6.64
N TYR A 72 4.02 -9.58 7.51
CA TYR A 72 3.54 -8.36 8.15
C TYR A 72 3.16 -8.57 9.61
N VAL A 73 3.19 -7.47 10.35
CA VAL A 73 2.56 -7.31 11.66
C VAL A 73 1.58 -6.15 11.54
N LEU A 74 0.31 -6.42 11.84
CA LEU A 74 -0.75 -5.42 11.92
C LEU A 74 -1.35 -5.51 13.30
N GLY A 75 -1.64 -4.41 13.97
CA GLY A 75 -2.29 -4.51 15.26
C GLY A 75 -2.94 -3.23 15.73
N SER A 76 -3.64 -3.39 16.85
CA SER A 76 -4.26 -2.29 17.57
C SER A 76 -3.79 -2.26 19.01
N TYR A 77 -3.69 -1.05 19.54
CA TYR A 77 -3.58 -0.79 20.96
C TYR A 77 -4.79 0.04 21.41
N SER A 78 -5.67 -0.62 22.18
CA SER A 78 -6.96 -0.12 22.61
C SER A 78 -7.79 0.38 21.41
N ASP A 79 -8.68 1.33 21.63
CA ASP A 79 -9.57 1.87 20.60
C ASP A 79 -9.02 3.14 19.94
N PHE A 80 -7.77 3.51 20.23
CA PHE A 80 -7.22 4.80 19.82
C PHE A 80 -6.04 4.68 18.86
N LEU A 81 -5.34 3.55 18.81
CA LEU A 81 -4.12 3.40 18.01
C LEU A 81 -4.13 2.11 17.20
N ASP A 82 -3.79 2.22 15.92
CA ASP A 82 -3.42 1.11 15.04
C ASP A 82 -1.98 1.26 14.58
N PHE A 83 -1.36 0.14 14.21
CA PHE A 83 0.00 0.12 13.67
C PHE A 83 0.17 -1.00 12.65
N LYS A 84 1.04 -0.79 11.67
CA LYS A 84 1.40 -1.80 10.67
C LYS A 84 2.90 -1.76 10.39
N PHE A 85 3.48 -2.93 10.19
CA PHE A 85 4.80 -3.16 9.63
C PHE A 85 4.68 -4.25 8.55
N GLU A 86 5.13 -3.98 7.33
CA GLU A 86 5.11 -4.92 6.20
C GLU A 86 6.31 -4.67 5.29
N MET A 87 6.97 -5.74 4.86
CA MET A 87 8.16 -5.68 4.02
C MET A 87 8.11 -6.77 2.96
N ASP A 88 8.52 -6.47 1.73
CA ASP A 88 8.60 -7.43 0.63
C ASP A 88 10.01 -8.01 0.48
N PHE A 89 10.08 -9.32 0.29
CA PHE A 89 11.31 -10.07 0.06
C PHE A 89 11.36 -10.76 -1.31
N ALA A 90 10.30 -10.71 -2.11
CA ALA A 90 10.25 -11.39 -3.40
C ALA A 90 11.08 -10.66 -4.46
N ASN A 91 11.09 -9.34 -4.39
CA ASN A 91 11.84 -8.44 -5.27
C ASN A 91 13.05 -7.85 -4.51
N ILE A 92 13.51 -6.66 -4.89
CA ILE A 92 14.43 -5.90 -4.04
C ILE A 92 13.74 -5.67 -2.68
N ARG A 93 14.49 -5.80 -1.58
CA ARG A 93 13.96 -5.65 -0.22
C ARG A 93 13.33 -4.27 -0.06
N GLU A 94 12.02 -4.22 -0.11
CA GLU A 94 11.24 -2.98 -0.10
C GLU A 94 10.38 -2.93 1.16
N ILE A 95 10.46 -1.79 1.85
CA ILE A 95 9.52 -1.49 2.94
C ILE A 95 8.20 -1.08 2.30
N LYS A 96 7.13 -1.87 2.50
CA LYS A 96 5.81 -1.52 1.98
C LYS A 96 5.13 -0.54 2.93
N ASP A 97 4.73 -0.99 4.11
CA ASP A 97 4.01 -0.15 5.08
C ASP A 97 4.68 -0.18 6.44
N VAL A 98 5.00 0.99 7.00
CA VAL A 98 5.46 1.16 8.38
C VAL A 98 4.83 2.40 8.96
N TRP A 99 3.71 2.26 9.68
CA TRP A 99 2.94 3.40 10.15
C TRP A 99 2.23 3.14 11.48
N ILE A 100 1.84 4.25 12.11
CA ILE A 100 0.92 4.33 13.24
C ILE A 100 -0.28 5.20 12.84
N ASP A 101 -1.46 4.90 13.38
CA ASP A 101 -2.72 5.59 13.06
C ASP A 101 -3.51 5.85 14.34
N PHE A 102 -3.80 7.12 14.61
CA PHE A 102 -4.63 7.53 15.74
C PHE A 102 -6.09 7.69 15.29
N ARG A 103 -6.99 6.79 15.73
CA ARG A 103 -8.39 6.69 15.22
C ARG A 103 -9.34 7.81 15.64
N LYS A 104 -8.99 8.57 16.67
CA LYS A 104 -9.91 9.52 17.36
C LYS A 104 -9.33 10.93 17.43
N ALA A 105 -8.67 11.37 16.37
CA ALA A 105 -8.21 12.75 16.25
C ALA A 105 -9.43 13.69 16.10
N PRO A 106 -9.62 14.70 16.97
CA PRO A 106 -10.75 15.61 16.89
C PRO A 106 -10.85 16.26 15.50
N TYR A 107 -12.05 16.24 14.91
CA TYR A 107 -12.39 16.72 13.55
C TYR A 107 -11.74 15.95 12.38
N LEU A 108 -10.55 15.39 12.58
CA LEU A 108 -9.76 14.73 11.55
C LEU A 108 -10.07 13.23 11.40
N GLY A 109 -10.71 12.60 12.39
CA GLY A 109 -10.97 11.17 12.39
C GLY A 109 -9.68 10.40 12.66
N HIS A 110 -9.06 9.89 11.60
CA HIS A 110 -7.79 9.18 11.66
C HIS A 110 -6.62 10.10 11.35
N LEU A 111 -5.56 10.01 12.15
CA LEU A 111 -4.27 10.66 11.89
C LEU A 111 -3.19 9.59 11.73
N LYS A 112 -2.80 9.31 10.48
CA LYS A 112 -1.79 8.32 10.11
C LYS A 112 -0.43 8.98 9.93
N ILE A 113 0.62 8.37 10.48
CA ILE A 113 2.00 8.86 10.46
C ILE A 113 2.94 7.69 10.18
N GLY A 114 3.87 7.86 9.24
CA GLY A 114 4.87 6.84 8.92
C GLY A 114 5.12 6.72 7.41
N HIS A 115 5.65 5.58 6.99
CA HIS A 115 5.86 5.21 5.59
C HIS A 115 4.65 4.44 5.05
N PHE A 116 3.92 5.01 4.10
CA PHE A 116 2.73 4.40 3.50
C PHE A 116 2.39 5.06 2.15
N GLY A 117 1.52 4.40 1.37
CA GLY A 117 1.06 4.90 0.07
C GLY A 117 0.27 6.21 0.18
N GLN A 118 0.55 7.17 -0.71
CA GLN A 118 -0.23 8.42 -0.79
C GLN A 118 -1.65 8.12 -1.31
N PRO A 119 -2.70 8.87 -0.91
CA PRO A 119 -4.09 8.56 -1.25
C PRO A 119 -4.41 8.86 -2.72
N MET A 120 -4.04 7.97 -3.63
CA MET A 120 -4.22 8.13 -5.07
C MET A 120 -4.82 6.88 -5.70
N SER A 121 -5.65 7.07 -6.73
CA SER A 121 -6.31 5.97 -7.45
C SER A 121 -7.21 5.10 -6.55
N LEU A 122 -8.12 4.35 -7.18
CA LEU A 122 -8.86 3.31 -6.46
C LEU A 122 -8.02 2.04 -6.39
N GLU A 123 -7.45 1.63 -7.53
CA GLU A 123 -6.72 0.37 -7.70
C GLU A 123 -5.41 0.29 -6.91
N ASP A 124 -4.74 1.44 -6.71
CA ASP A 124 -3.54 1.55 -5.87
C ASP A 124 -3.88 1.41 -4.38
N GLN A 125 -5.05 1.91 -3.98
CA GLN A 125 -5.54 1.84 -2.59
C GLN A 125 -6.23 0.51 -2.29
N THR A 126 -6.55 -0.27 -3.32
CA THR A 126 -7.04 -1.64 -3.19
C THR A 126 -5.86 -2.56 -2.88
N SER A 127 -6.01 -3.37 -1.83
CA SER A 127 -5.05 -4.42 -1.50
C SER A 127 -4.75 -5.27 -2.73
N SER A 128 -3.49 -5.60 -2.95
CA SER A 128 -3.12 -6.46 -4.07
C SER A 128 -3.75 -7.87 -3.99
N ARG A 129 -4.21 -8.30 -2.80
CA ARG A 129 -4.98 -9.55 -2.62
C ARG A 129 -6.36 -9.48 -3.26
N ASP A 130 -6.96 -8.30 -3.26
CA ASP A 130 -8.37 -8.10 -3.62
C ASP A 130 -8.51 -7.44 -5.00
N ARG A 131 -7.39 -7.24 -5.71
CA ARG A 131 -7.38 -6.75 -7.10
C ARG A 131 -7.86 -7.84 -8.04
N THR A 132 -8.65 -7.44 -9.05
CA THR A 132 -9.24 -8.38 -10.01
C THR A 132 -8.23 -8.96 -11.00
N PHE A 133 -7.29 -8.14 -11.47
CA PHE A 133 -6.24 -8.56 -12.39
C PHE A 133 -4.93 -8.80 -11.65
N MET A 134 -4.05 -9.60 -12.28
CA MET A 134 -2.73 -9.95 -11.75
C MET A 134 -1.85 -8.69 -11.54
N GLU A 135 -1.87 -7.78 -12.51
CA GLU A 135 -1.12 -6.51 -12.48
C GLU A 135 -2.06 -5.32 -12.34
N ALA A 136 -1.54 -4.22 -11.79
CA ALA A 136 -2.25 -2.94 -11.82
C ALA A 136 -2.28 -2.38 -13.25
N ALA A 137 -3.29 -1.54 -13.55
CA ALA A 137 -3.37 -0.88 -14.84
C ALA A 137 -2.13 0.00 -15.10
N LEU A 138 -1.69 0.10 -16.37
CA LEU A 138 -0.49 0.87 -16.75
C LEU A 138 -0.47 2.33 -16.22
N PRO A 139 -1.59 3.09 -16.24
CA PRO A 139 -1.60 4.43 -15.65
C PRO A 139 -1.37 4.42 -14.12
N VAL A 140 -1.83 3.37 -13.43
CA VAL A 140 -1.66 3.19 -11.98
C VAL A 140 -0.23 2.76 -11.64
N LEU A 141 0.50 2.13 -12.56
CA LEU A 141 1.94 1.89 -12.39
C LEU A 141 2.77 3.15 -12.65
N ALA A 142 2.30 4.05 -13.52
CA ALA A 142 3.08 5.18 -13.98
C ALA A 142 2.95 6.44 -13.12
N PHE A 143 1.76 6.74 -12.58
CA PHE A 143 1.44 8.07 -12.04
C PHE A 143 1.36 8.19 -10.50
N PRO A 144 0.82 7.21 -9.75
CA PRO A 144 0.89 7.23 -8.29
C PRO A 144 2.35 7.32 -7.81
N PRO A 145 2.63 8.13 -6.78
CA PRO A 145 3.99 8.37 -6.29
C PRO A 145 4.59 7.20 -5.52
N GLY A 146 3.80 6.15 -5.24
CA GLY A 146 4.20 5.05 -4.38
C GLY A 146 4.11 5.39 -2.90
N ASN A 147 4.96 4.74 -2.10
CA ASN A 147 4.97 4.84 -0.65
C ASN A 147 6.07 5.80 -0.20
N ASP A 148 5.70 6.69 0.71
CA ASP A 148 6.57 7.75 1.22
C ASP A 148 6.35 7.95 2.72
N ILE A 149 7.32 8.59 3.38
CA ILE A 149 7.14 8.99 4.77
C ILE A 149 6.27 10.24 4.83
N GLY A 150 5.12 10.18 5.50
CA GLY A 150 4.21 11.31 5.60
C GLY A 150 3.29 11.30 6.82
N VAL A 151 2.43 12.32 6.85
CA VAL A 151 1.33 12.50 7.80
C VAL A 151 0.06 12.72 6.99
N MET A 152 -0.99 11.97 7.29
CA MET A 152 -2.26 12.03 6.58
C MET A 152 -3.43 11.98 7.55
N ALA A 153 -4.41 12.85 7.33
CA ALA A 153 -5.72 12.77 7.96
C ALA A 153 -6.69 12.06 7.03
N VAL A 154 -7.52 11.17 7.58
CA VAL A 154 -8.58 10.46 6.86
C VAL A 154 -9.85 10.45 7.69
N ASN A 155 -10.98 10.78 7.08
CA ASN A 155 -12.26 10.67 7.75
C ASN A 155 -13.39 10.33 6.79
N THR A 156 -14.53 9.96 7.36
CA THR A 156 -15.77 9.77 6.64
C THR A 156 -16.73 10.95 6.87
N ALA A 157 -17.70 11.11 5.98
CA ALA A 157 -18.80 12.05 6.13
C ALA A 157 -20.07 11.49 5.49
N LEU A 158 -21.19 12.20 5.67
CA LEU A 158 -22.51 11.82 5.13
C LEU A 158 -22.95 10.41 5.54
N GLY A 159 -22.72 10.04 6.81
CA GLY A 159 -23.02 8.70 7.31
C GLY A 159 -22.25 7.63 6.53
N GLU A 160 -20.92 7.81 6.42
CA GLU A 160 -20.00 6.89 5.74
C GLU A 160 -20.17 6.76 4.21
N ARG A 161 -21.03 7.59 3.60
CA ARG A 161 -21.18 7.65 2.13
C ARG A 161 -20.08 8.44 1.43
N MET A 162 -19.32 9.24 2.16
CA MET A 162 -18.19 10.00 1.62
C MET A 162 -16.95 9.70 2.45
N THR A 163 -15.80 9.58 1.79
CA THR A 163 -14.49 9.56 2.46
C THR A 163 -13.62 10.68 1.92
N TRP A 164 -12.78 11.23 2.78
CA TRP A 164 -11.73 12.14 2.36
C TRP A 164 -10.42 11.78 3.05
N ALA A 165 -9.33 12.02 2.32
CA ALA A 165 -7.97 11.87 2.81
C ALA A 165 -7.16 13.08 2.35
N ALA A 166 -6.32 13.63 3.22
CA ALA A 166 -5.41 14.71 2.89
C ALA A 166 -4.11 14.55 3.68
N GLY A 167 -2.97 14.69 3.02
CA GLY A 167 -1.68 14.46 3.66
C GLY A 167 -0.52 15.19 3.00
N VAL A 168 0.57 15.26 3.77
CA VAL A 168 1.86 15.80 3.35
C VAL A 168 2.90 14.70 3.49
N PHE A 169 3.69 14.51 2.45
CA PHE A 169 4.66 13.42 2.35
C PHE A 169 6.03 13.98 1.98
N MET A 170 7.07 13.42 2.56
CA MET A 170 8.45 13.65 2.13
C MET A 170 8.71 12.70 0.97
N ILE A 171 9.10 13.25 -0.18
CA ILE A 171 9.43 12.44 -1.34
C ILE A 171 10.76 11.76 -1.03
N THR A 172 10.67 10.47 -0.72
CA THR A 172 11.78 9.58 -0.45
C THR A 172 12.02 8.74 -1.69
N GLY A 173 13.29 8.46 -2.01
CA GLY A 173 13.57 7.53 -3.12
C GLY A 173 13.00 6.14 -2.81
N SER A 174 12.66 5.37 -3.86
CA SER A 174 12.25 3.97 -3.72
C SER A 174 13.32 3.15 -2.98
N PHE A 175 12.90 2.26 -2.09
CA PHE A 175 13.76 1.26 -1.45
C PHE A 175 14.16 0.20 -2.46
N SER A 176 15.07 0.52 -3.38
CA SER A 176 15.41 -0.37 -4.49
C SER A 176 16.89 -0.39 -4.87
N ASP A 177 17.79 -0.46 -3.88
CA ASP A 177 19.03 -1.20 -4.10
C ASP A 177 19.73 -1.66 -2.81
N THR A 178 20.11 -2.94 -2.78
CA THR A 178 20.93 -3.51 -1.72
C THR A 178 22.33 -2.90 -1.76
N GLY A 179 22.55 -1.87 -0.96
CA GLY A 179 23.87 -1.23 -0.79
C GLY A 179 23.81 0.24 -0.38
N GLU A 180 22.72 0.95 -0.71
CA GLU A 180 22.60 2.41 -0.54
C GLU A 180 21.45 2.84 0.38
N ALA A 181 20.89 1.92 1.17
CA ALA A 181 19.75 2.20 2.05
C ALA A 181 20.02 3.28 3.12
N ARG A 182 21.29 3.62 3.39
CA ARG A 182 21.68 4.63 4.40
C ARG A 182 21.56 6.08 3.90
N ASP A 183 21.73 6.33 2.60
CA ASP A 183 21.73 7.70 2.07
C ASP A 183 20.31 8.21 1.74
N ARG A 184 19.38 7.32 1.35
CA ARG A 184 18.05 7.72 0.82
C ARG A 184 16.97 8.09 1.86
N LEU A 185 17.18 7.79 3.15
CA LEU A 185 16.37 8.36 4.24
C LEU A 185 16.81 9.79 4.61
N THR A 186 18.02 10.16 4.22
CA THR A 186 18.65 11.46 4.52
C THR A 186 18.46 12.45 3.37
N GLU A 187 18.35 11.94 2.14
CA GLU A 187 18.12 12.73 0.93
C GLU A 187 16.63 12.93 0.65
N ARG A 188 16.10 14.09 1.05
CA ARG A 188 14.74 14.51 0.68
C ARG A 188 14.79 15.15 -0.71
N LEU A 189 14.13 14.52 -1.69
CA LEU A 189 14.00 15.06 -3.05
C LEU A 189 13.00 16.23 -3.11
N GLY A 190 12.09 16.28 -2.13
CA GLY A 190 11.04 17.28 -2.10
C GLY A 190 9.92 16.94 -1.12
N THR A 191 8.79 17.60 -1.30
CA THR A 191 7.56 17.39 -0.53
C THR A 191 6.40 17.16 -1.49
N SER A 192 5.48 16.27 -1.14
CA SER A 192 4.25 16.00 -1.87
C SER A 192 3.03 16.39 -1.04
N LEU A 193 2.07 17.04 -1.67
CA LEU A 193 0.72 17.25 -1.15
C LEU A 193 -0.23 16.31 -1.88
N ALA A 194 -0.96 15.48 -1.13
CA ALA A 194 -1.90 14.53 -1.69
C ALA A 194 -3.28 14.69 -1.05
N GLY A 195 -4.32 14.55 -1.87
CA GLY A 195 -5.70 14.60 -1.44
C GLY A 195 -6.57 13.64 -2.25
N ARG A 196 -7.57 13.05 -1.59
CA ARG A 196 -8.57 12.19 -2.22
C ARG A 196 -9.92 12.42 -1.59
N ILE A 197 -10.95 12.45 -2.42
CA ILE A 197 -12.35 12.44 -1.99
C ILE A 197 -13.05 11.32 -2.75
N THR A 198 -13.86 10.54 -2.06
CA THR A 198 -14.75 9.56 -2.68
C THR A 198 -16.18 9.74 -2.20
N TYR A 199 -17.13 9.37 -3.04
CA TYR A 199 -18.55 9.48 -2.77
C TYR A 199 -19.31 8.29 -3.34
N LEU A 200 -20.25 7.78 -2.54
CA LEU A 200 -21.18 6.71 -2.87
C LEU A 200 -22.61 7.29 -2.98
N PRO A 201 -22.96 7.96 -4.10
CA PRO A 201 -24.31 8.46 -4.34
C PRO A 201 -25.36 7.36 -4.30
N TRP A 202 -25.01 6.16 -4.75
CA TRP A 202 -25.87 4.99 -4.73
C TRP A 202 -25.14 3.83 -4.07
N TYR A 203 -25.80 3.22 -3.09
CA TYR A 203 -25.33 2.05 -2.36
C TYR A 203 -26.56 1.31 -1.84
N ASP A 204 -26.74 0.08 -2.31
CA ASP A 204 -27.91 -0.75 -2.02
C ASP A 204 -27.52 -2.24 -1.96
N SER A 205 -28.36 -3.05 -1.32
CA SER A 205 -28.19 -4.51 -1.20
C SER A 205 -26.78 -4.90 -0.72
N GLU A 206 -26.31 -4.25 0.35
CA GLU A 206 -24.99 -4.46 0.95
C GLU A 206 -23.82 -4.31 -0.05
N GLY A 207 -23.96 -3.39 -1.01
CA GLY A 207 -22.92 -3.08 -2.00
C GLY A 207 -23.01 -3.89 -3.29
N ARG A 208 -24.02 -4.76 -3.44
CA ARG A 208 -24.29 -5.44 -4.72
C ARG A 208 -24.56 -4.46 -5.85
N TYR A 209 -25.22 -3.35 -5.52
CA TYR A 209 -25.46 -2.25 -6.45
C TYR A 209 -24.90 -0.97 -5.84
N LEU A 210 -23.87 -0.42 -6.49
CA LEU A 210 -23.25 0.82 -6.05
C LEU A 210 -22.77 1.64 -7.23
N LEU A 211 -22.67 2.95 -7.01
CA LEU A 211 -21.93 3.88 -7.86
C LEU A 211 -20.85 4.51 -7.00
N HIS A 212 -19.58 4.28 -7.33
CA HIS A 212 -18.43 4.88 -6.65
C HIS A 212 -17.81 5.96 -7.52
N LEU A 213 -17.76 7.19 -6.99
CA LEU A 213 -17.10 8.33 -7.61
C LEU A 213 -15.90 8.71 -6.77
N GLY A 214 -14.75 8.94 -7.42
CA GLY A 214 -13.51 9.28 -6.74
C GLY A 214 -12.72 10.34 -7.50
N LEU A 215 -12.11 11.25 -6.76
CA LEU A 215 -11.16 12.24 -7.28
C LEU A 215 -9.92 12.22 -6.39
N SER A 216 -8.75 12.08 -7.01
CA SER A 216 -7.44 12.19 -6.35
C SER A 216 -6.65 13.32 -6.97
N TYR A 217 -5.88 14.02 -6.14
CA TYR A 217 -4.97 15.09 -6.53
C TYR A 217 -3.64 14.90 -5.83
N ASN A 218 -2.55 15.11 -6.57
CA ASN A 218 -1.20 15.04 -6.04
C ASN A 218 -0.35 16.16 -6.65
N ARG A 219 0.42 16.84 -5.80
CA ARG A 219 1.34 17.89 -6.21
C ARG A 219 2.67 17.71 -5.52
N GLN A 220 3.69 17.44 -6.32
CA GLN A 220 5.07 17.30 -5.87
C GLN A 220 5.83 18.61 -6.05
N PHE A 221 6.57 19.00 -5.01
CA PHE A 221 7.48 20.13 -4.98
C PHE A 221 8.88 19.56 -4.85
N ILE A 222 9.56 19.42 -5.99
CA ILE A 222 10.89 18.82 -6.09
C ILE A 222 11.93 19.94 -6.13
N ASP A 223 13.05 19.73 -5.43
CA ASP A 223 14.16 20.68 -5.43
C ASP A 223 14.92 20.62 -6.77
N ALA A 224 14.74 21.66 -7.59
CA ALA A 224 15.34 21.77 -8.91
C ALA A 224 16.86 22.05 -8.90
N GLY A 225 17.46 22.27 -7.72
CA GLY A 225 18.89 22.51 -7.56
C GLY A 225 19.74 21.23 -7.54
N ARG A 226 19.14 20.05 -7.46
CA ARG A 226 19.89 18.77 -7.41
C ARG A 226 20.09 18.17 -8.80
N SER A 227 21.27 17.59 -9.04
CA SER A 227 21.61 16.91 -10.30
C SER A 227 20.78 15.63 -10.57
N ASP A 228 20.06 15.13 -9.57
CA ASP A 228 19.18 13.96 -9.61
C ASP A 228 17.69 14.33 -9.75
N SER A 229 17.34 15.60 -10.00
CA SER A 229 15.95 16.11 -10.03
C SER A 229 15.10 15.66 -11.23
N GLN A 230 15.48 14.60 -11.94
CA GLN A 230 14.72 14.10 -13.09
C GLN A 230 13.55 13.23 -12.63
N ILE A 231 12.33 13.69 -12.92
CA ILE A 231 11.12 12.89 -12.72
C ILE A 231 10.99 11.92 -13.88
N ARG A 232 10.93 10.62 -13.58
CA ARG A 232 10.62 9.58 -14.56
C ARG A 232 9.31 8.91 -14.17
N PHE A 233 8.30 9.03 -15.03
CA PHE A 233 7.12 8.18 -14.96
C PHE A 233 7.36 6.95 -15.82
N SER A 234 7.16 5.76 -15.26
CA SER A 234 7.28 4.52 -16.01
C SER A 234 6.30 3.48 -15.51
N ALA A 235 5.52 2.92 -16.42
CA ALA A 235 4.82 1.67 -16.17
C ALA A 235 5.79 0.53 -16.48
N ARG A 236 6.24 -0.17 -15.45
CA ARG A 236 6.93 -1.46 -15.60
C ARG A 236 6.06 -2.52 -14.93
N PRO A 237 5.67 -3.58 -15.64
CA PRO A 237 5.09 -4.74 -14.98
C PRO A 237 6.01 -5.22 -13.87
N GLU A 238 5.46 -5.68 -12.74
CA GLU A 238 6.24 -6.28 -11.66
C GLU A 238 6.84 -7.61 -12.18
N THR A 239 8.07 -7.58 -12.69
CA THR A 239 8.90 -8.78 -12.97
C THR A 239 10.37 -8.50 -12.70
#